data_AF-A0A7Y5CXD7-F1
#
_entry.id   AF-A0A7Y5CXD7-F1
#
_cell.length_a   1.000
_cell.length_b   1.000
_cell.length_c   1.000
_cell.angle_alpha   90.00
_cell.angle_beta   90.00
_cell.angle_gamma   90.00
#
_symmetry.space_group_name_H-M   'P 1'
#
loop_
_entity.id
_entity.type
_entity.pdbx_description
1 polymer ?
#
loop_
_entity_poly.entity_id
_entity_poly.type
_entity_poly.pdbx_seq_one_letter_code
_entity_poly.pdbx_strand_id
1 'polypeptide(L)'
;MSLSREKIEGLAPDQASLSAALKLIKPAAWPVLAANAGASILWGECQGSGATPYRVVVTPGDTGYKCTCPSRKFPCKHVLAVLWMCVDKPERFQSSTPPQWVEEWSARRRPGTARPQGRPQPEDNTPKPAPSLDAALNAGPAVEKPLDAKAAARADALRKRVRDEREVSVLAGVDELDLWIFDQLGQGMASFAGRAPQAVRAVSQRLVDAKAGGLAAYLDRLSAELFRVAEAERADTAIERLAIVTLIASAYRRQDHLPPLLREDVRRAAGWVQKREDLLADATAPRVESTWIVAANISEVQPGKIRRLETWLINAAPVEGAPRVGLLVDFVPVSGGAYGFAFELGETLNGEIVFYPSMAPLRGLLATRKAAAASAPWPQMHAGLPSAMDEFATRLGSLPWLEQWPLLVSGVEFRTAGKGLFALADATGAAIPVDGAQVNALTPMLGLGGLAVLLLWNGRQARVLAVESPIGSWHEDA
;
A
#
# COMPACT_ATOMS: atom_id res chain seq x y z
N MET A 1 -19.51 -35.43 5.02
CA MET A 1 -18.55 -35.59 6.12
C MET A 1 -18.28 -34.22 6.70
N SER A 2 -18.53 -34.00 7.99
CA SER A 2 -18.19 -32.75 8.68
C SER A 2 -16.67 -32.59 8.74
N LEU A 3 -16.20 -31.34 8.65
CA LEU A 3 -14.79 -31.00 8.87
C LEU A 3 -14.43 -31.30 10.34
N SER A 4 -13.32 -32.01 10.60
CA SER A 4 -12.84 -32.33 11.95
C SER A 4 -11.43 -31.76 12.18
N ARG A 5 -10.99 -31.70 13.45
CA ARG A 5 -9.64 -31.26 13.82
C ARG A 5 -8.57 -32.15 13.19
N GLU A 6 -8.76 -33.46 13.20
CA GLU A 6 -7.84 -34.45 12.61
C GLU A 6 -7.73 -34.25 11.08
N LYS A 7 -8.85 -33.89 10.42
CA LYS A 7 -8.83 -33.58 8.98
C LYS A 7 -8.00 -32.31 8.69
N ILE A 8 -8.02 -31.33 9.59
CA ILE A 8 -7.22 -30.10 9.45
C ILE A 8 -5.73 -30.39 9.68
N GLU A 9 -5.40 -31.24 10.66
CA GLU A 9 -4.04 -31.72 10.90
C GLU A 9 -3.46 -32.43 9.68
N GLY A 10 -4.23 -33.35 9.09
CA GLY A 10 -3.84 -34.07 7.87
C GLY A 10 -3.74 -33.19 6.63
N LEU A 11 -4.37 -32.02 6.62
CA LEU A 11 -4.22 -31.01 5.57
C LEU A 11 -2.97 -30.14 5.75
N ALA A 12 -2.46 -29.98 6.97
CA ALA A 12 -1.38 -29.04 7.24
C ALA A 12 -0.04 -29.50 6.63
N PRO A 13 0.70 -28.63 5.93
CA PRO A 13 1.95 -29.02 5.29
C PRO A 13 3.08 -29.25 6.30
N ASP A 14 3.04 -28.61 7.47
CA ASP A 14 3.97 -28.80 8.58
C ASP A 14 3.43 -28.22 9.90
N GLN A 15 4.05 -28.60 11.02
CA GLN A 15 3.70 -28.08 12.36
C GLN A 15 3.83 -26.56 12.46
N ALA A 16 4.84 -25.97 11.80
CA ALA A 16 5.05 -24.52 11.82
C ALA A 16 3.87 -23.75 11.19
N SER A 17 3.20 -24.35 10.20
CA SER A 17 2.00 -23.78 9.57
C SER A 17 0.79 -23.83 10.50
N LEU A 18 0.61 -24.91 11.28
CA LEU A 18 -0.43 -24.98 12.33
C LEU A 18 -0.17 -23.97 13.45
N SER A 19 1.06 -23.91 13.97
CA SER A 19 1.42 -22.93 15.01
C SER A 19 1.27 -21.48 14.52
N ALA A 20 1.55 -21.21 13.24
CA ALA A 20 1.31 -19.90 12.66
C ALA A 20 -0.19 -19.61 12.45
N ALA A 21 -1.00 -20.62 12.13
CA ALA A 21 -2.45 -20.49 12.01
C ALA A 21 -3.08 -20.16 13.37
N LEU A 22 -2.61 -20.78 14.46
CA LEU A 22 -3.06 -20.48 15.82
C LEU A 22 -2.90 -19.00 16.18
N LYS A 23 -1.81 -18.34 15.75
CA LYS A 23 -1.60 -16.90 16.01
C LYS A 23 -2.59 -16.00 15.28
N LEU A 24 -3.26 -16.52 14.25
CA LEU A 24 -4.21 -15.80 13.42
C LEU A 24 -5.65 -15.99 13.87
N ILE A 25 -5.98 -16.93 14.76
CA ILE A 25 -7.38 -17.12 15.18
C ILE A 25 -7.90 -15.97 16.08
N LYS A 26 -7.14 -14.89 16.31
CA LYS A 26 -7.60 -13.72 17.08
C LYS A 26 -8.53 -12.82 16.25
N PRO A 27 -9.61 -12.24 16.83
CA PRO A 27 -10.54 -11.36 16.11
C PRO A 27 -9.89 -10.20 15.37
N ALA A 28 -8.93 -9.52 15.99
CA ALA A 28 -8.24 -8.37 15.40
C ALA A 28 -7.45 -8.69 14.11
N ALA A 29 -7.16 -9.98 13.84
CA ALA A 29 -6.49 -10.37 12.59
C ALA A 29 -7.46 -10.48 11.41
N TRP A 30 -8.76 -10.45 11.63
CA TRP A 30 -9.77 -10.69 10.60
C TRP A 30 -10.82 -9.58 10.55
N PRO A 31 -10.57 -8.51 9.77
CA PRO A 31 -11.59 -7.50 9.49
C PRO A 31 -12.92 -8.08 8.98
N VAL A 32 -12.87 -9.19 8.24
CA VAL A 32 -14.06 -9.91 7.74
C VAL A 32 -13.94 -11.40 8.02
N LEU A 33 -14.99 -12.00 8.59
CA LEU A 33 -15.23 -13.45 8.67
C LEU A 33 -16.71 -13.73 8.48
N ALA A 34 -17.07 -14.45 7.41
CA ALA A 34 -18.46 -14.67 7.04
C ALA A 34 -18.69 -16.01 6.34
N ALA A 35 -19.96 -16.41 6.30
CA ALA A 35 -20.43 -17.67 5.74
C ALA A 35 -21.68 -17.43 4.89
N ASN A 36 -21.86 -18.24 3.85
CA ASN A 36 -23.12 -18.26 3.11
C ASN A 36 -24.22 -18.93 3.94
N ALA A 37 -25.47 -18.84 3.47
CA ALA A 37 -26.57 -19.60 4.05
C ALA A 37 -26.22 -21.11 4.07
N GLY A 38 -26.28 -21.72 5.26
CA GLY A 38 -25.92 -23.13 5.46
C GLY A 38 -24.42 -23.43 5.62
N ALA A 39 -23.55 -22.40 5.66
CA ALA A 39 -22.11 -22.51 5.95
C ALA A 39 -21.34 -23.51 5.06
N SER A 40 -21.82 -23.72 3.83
CA SER A 40 -21.15 -24.58 2.84
C SER A 40 -19.92 -23.91 2.21
N ILE A 41 -19.89 -22.57 2.23
CA ILE A 41 -18.77 -21.72 1.83
C ILE A 41 -18.51 -20.72 2.95
N LEU A 42 -17.26 -20.67 3.40
CA LEU A 42 -16.77 -19.71 4.37
C LEU A 42 -15.73 -18.82 3.72
N TRP A 43 -15.70 -17.55 4.09
CA TRP A 43 -14.65 -16.64 3.68
C TRP A 43 -14.21 -15.74 4.81
N GLY A 44 -13.01 -15.21 4.66
CA GLY A 44 -12.48 -14.20 5.55
C GLY A 44 -11.44 -13.34 4.85
N GLU A 45 -11.20 -12.18 5.43
CA GLU A 45 -10.17 -11.25 5.03
C GLU A 45 -9.21 -11.12 6.20
N CYS A 46 -8.01 -11.69 6.07
CA CYS A 46 -7.00 -11.68 7.13
C CYS A 46 -6.03 -10.53 6.93
N GLN A 47 -5.86 -9.66 7.92
CA GLN A 47 -4.82 -8.66 7.88
C GLN A 47 -3.45 -9.35 7.77
N GLY A 48 -2.72 -9.00 6.71
CA GLY A 48 -1.47 -9.65 6.34
C GLY A 48 -0.28 -8.69 6.34
N SER A 49 0.79 -9.08 5.66
CA SER A 49 1.92 -8.19 5.37
C SER A 49 1.61 -7.19 4.25
N GLY A 50 0.36 -7.07 3.85
CA GLY A 50 -0.19 -6.02 2.98
C GLY A 50 -0.94 -4.92 3.75
N ALA A 51 -1.14 -3.76 3.11
CA ALA A 51 -2.17 -2.80 3.51
C ALA A 51 -3.57 -3.38 3.30
N THR A 52 -3.77 -4.18 2.24
CA THR A 52 -5.03 -4.88 2.02
C THR A 52 -5.01 -6.27 2.68
N PRO A 53 -6.09 -6.65 3.40
CA PRO A 53 -6.25 -8.00 3.91
C PRO A 53 -6.16 -9.09 2.82
N TYR A 54 -5.57 -10.24 3.15
CA TYR A 54 -5.61 -11.43 2.32
C TYR A 54 -7.01 -12.06 2.33
N ARG A 55 -7.62 -12.19 1.15
CA ARG A 55 -8.89 -12.89 0.96
C ARG A 55 -8.66 -14.39 1.02
N VAL A 56 -9.48 -15.06 1.82
CA VAL A 56 -9.47 -16.51 2.05
C VAL A 56 -10.88 -17.02 1.82
N VAL A 57 -11.05 -18.05 0.98
CA VAL A 57 -12.31 -18.77 0.84
C VAL A 57 -12.04 -20.25 1.03
N VAL A 58 -12.92 -20.92 1.78
CA VAL A 58 -12.87 -22.35 2.04
C VAL A 58 -14.25 -22.97 1.93
N THR A 59 -14.28 -24.26 1.59
CA THR A 59 -15.49 -25.09 1.55
C THR A 59 -15.25 -26.26 2.49
N PRO A 60 -15.79 -26.22 3.72
CA PRO A 60 -15.52 -27.24 4.73
C PRO A 60 -15.86 -28.67 4.28
N GLY A 61 -16.90 -28.84 3.45
CA GLY A 61 -17.39 -30.15 3.01
C GLY A 61 -16.40 -30.94 2.15
N ASP A 62 -15.77 -30.28 1.17
CA ASP A 62 -14.79 -30.91 0.25
C ASP A 62 -13.34 -30.44 0.52
N THR A 63 -13.12 -29.67 1.59
CA THR A 63 -11.82 -29.09 2.01
C THR A 63 -11.12 -28.27 0.94
N GLY A 64 -11.92 -27.72 0.04
CA GLY A 64 -11.42 -26.88 -1.00
C GLY A 64 -11.13 -25.46 -0.53
N TYR A 65 -10.11 -24.79 -1.08
CA TYR A 65 -9.72 -23.45 -0.62
C TYR A 65 -9.03 -22.59 -1.69
N LYS A 66 -9.02 -21.28 -1.47
CA LYS A 66 -8.14 -20.31 -2.13
C LYS A 66 -7.76 -19.21 -1.13
N CYS A 67 -6.53 -18.75 -1.20
CA CYS A 67 -6.05 -17.62 -0.43
C CYS A 67 -5.17 -16.73 -1.32
N THR A 68 -5.28 -15.41 -1.19
CA THR A 68 -4.49 -14.44 -1.96
C THR A 68 -3.09 -14.19 -1.39
N CYS A 69 -2.72 -14.83 -0.28
CA CYS A 69 -1.40 -14.62 0.34
C CYS A 69 -0.26 -15.25 -0.48
N PRO A 70 0.97 -14.68 -0.45
CA PRO A 70 2.11 -15.13 -1.26
C PRO A 70 2.82 -16.40 -0.71
N SER A 71 2.17 -17.16 0.18
CA SER A 71 2.74 -18.36 0.80
C SER A 71 3.03 -19.44 -0.25
N ARG A 72 4.18 -20.11 -0.12
CA ARG A 72 4.51 -21.32 -0.89
C ARG A 72 4.04 -22.62 -0.22
N LYS A 73 3.49 -22.53 0.99
CA LYS A 73 2.91 -23.65 1.74
C LYS A 73 1.40 -23.69 1.49
N PHE A 74 0.88 -24.85 1.07
CA PHE A 74 -0.51 -25.06 0.69
C PHE A 74 -1.06 -26.31 1.38
N PRO A 75 -2.14 -26.21 2.17
CA PRO A 75 -2.82 -25.00 2.61
C PRO A 75 -1.90 -24.06 3.43
N CYS A 76 -2.10 -22.75 3.29
CA CYS A 76 -1.34 -21.77 4.05
C CYS A 76 -1.93 -21.57 5.46
N LYS A 77 -1.19 -20.89 6.34
CA LYS A 77 -1.65 -20.55 7.71
C LYS A 77 -3.02 -19.85 7.76
N HIS A 78 -3.38 -19.05 6.75
CA HIS A 78 -4.67 -18.36 6.72
C HIS A 78 -5.83 -19.32 6.42
N VAL A 79 -5.63 -20.26 5.47
CA VAL A 79 -6.62 -21.31 5.18
C VAL A 79 -6.81 -22.22 6.39
N LEU A 80 -5.71 -22.66 7.00
CA LEU A 80 -5.74 -23.49 8.21
C LEU A 80 -6.44 -22.77 9.37
N ALA A 81 -6.23 -21.46 9.53
CA ALA A 81 -6.91 -20.67 10.55
C ALA A 81 -8.43 -20.58 10.32
N VAL A 82 -8.90 -20.39 9.08
CA VAL A 82 -10.35 -20.38 8.77
C VAL A 82 -10.97 -21.75 9.01
N LEU A 83 -10.32 -22.83 8.53
CA LEU A 83 -10.78 -24.20 8.78
C LEU A 83 -10.82 -24.52 10.28
N TRP A 84 -9.82 -24.10 11.05
CA TRP A 84 -9.80 -24.27 12.49
C TRP A 84 -10.92 -23.47 13.15
N MET A 85 -11.07 -22.18 12.85
CA MET A 85 -12.16 -21.36 13.40
C MET A 85 -13.55 -21.92 13.06
N CYS A 86 -13.73 -22.55 11.88
CA CYS A 86 -14.98 -23.21 11.52
C CYS A 86 -15.36 -24.34 12.49
N VAL A 87 -14.37 -25.11 12.97
CA VAL A 87 -14.59 -26.23 13.89
C VAL A 87 -14.66 -25.76 15.34
N ASP A 88 -13.82 -24.81 15.72
CA ASP A 88 -13.63 -24.41 17.12
C ASP A 88 -14.54 -23.26 17.56
N LYS A 89 -14.82 -22.33 16.65
CA LYS A 89 -15.59 -21.09 16.91
C LYS A 89 -16.53 -20.74 15.75
N PRO A 90 -17.46 -21.65 15.35
CA PRO A 90 -18.35 -21.44 14.21
C PRO A 90 -19.20 -20.17 14.36
N GLU A 91 -19.53 -19.75 15.58
CA GLU A 91 -20.31 -18.55 15.90
C GLU A 91 -19.66 -17.24 15.43
N ARG A 92 -18.37 -17.25 15.08
CA ARG A 92 -17.66 -16.07 14.57
C ARG A 92 -17.93 -15.76 13.11
N PHE A 93 -18.49 -16.70 12.36
CA PHE A 93 -18.81 -16.48 10.96
C PHE A 93 -20.19 -15.84 10.84
N GLN A 94 -20.22 -14.58 10.44
CA GLN A 94 -21.48 -13.87 10.20
C GLN A 94 -22.12 -14.41 8.92
N SER A 95 -23.42 -14.73 8.97
CA SER A 95 -24.14 -15.08 7.75
C SER A 95 -24.27 -13.85 6.86
N SER A 96 -23.82 -13.97 5.61
CA SER A 96 -23.82 -12.89 4.64
C SER A 96 -24.03 -13.45 3.23
N THR A 97 -24.51 -12.62 2.32
CA THR A 97 -24.44 -12.92 0.87
C THR A 97 -22.96 -13.04 0.46
N PRO A 98 -22.57 -14.05 -0.32
CA PRO A 98 -21.21 -14.16 -0.84
C PRO A 98 -20.84 -12.93 -1.67
N PRO A 99 -19.67 -12.30 -1.44
CA PRO A 99 -19.18 -11.26 -2.33
C PRO A 99 -18.79 -11.85 -3.69
N GLN A 100 -18.82 -11.04 -4.74
CA GLN A 100 -18.55 -11.44 -6.12
C GLN A 100 -17.30 -12.33 -6.28
N TRP A 101 -16.18 -11.98 -5.64
CA TRP A 101 -14.95 -12.77 -5.73
C TRP A 101 -15.08 -14.21 -5.15
N VAL A 102 -15.98 -14.42 -4.19
CA VAL A 102 -16.32 -15.76 -3.65
C VAL A 102 -17.19 -16.50 -4.66
N GLU A 103 -18.18 -15.83 -5.23
CA GLU A 103 -19.07 -16.39 -6.25
C GLU A 103 -18.28 -16.84 -7.49
N GLU A 104 -17.45 -15.95 -8.04
CA GLU A 104 -16.57 -16.24 -9.18
C GLU A 104 -15.65 -17.43 -8.93
N TRP A 105 -15.07 -17.51 -7.73
CA TRP A 105 -14.24 -18.65 -7.36
C TRP A 105 -15.05 -19.95 -7.27
N SER A 106 -16.24 -19.89 -6.65
CA SER A 106 -17.11 -21.05 -6.50
C SER A 106 -17.62 -21.57 -7.84
N ALA A 107 -18.01 -20.67 -8.76
CA ALA A 107 -18.49 -20.99 -10.10
C ALA A 107 -17.40 -21.61 -10.99
N ARG A 108 -16.15 -21.20 -10.83
CA ARG A 108 -15.00 -21.75 -11.58
C ARG A 108 -14.53 -23.10 -11.05
N ARG A 109 -15.10 -23.60 -9.95
CA ARG A 109 -14.64 -24.83 -9.32
C ARG A 109 -15.32 -26.06 -9.90
N ARG A 110 -14.53 -27.11 -10.16
CA ARG A 110 -15.05 -28.49 -10.31
C ARG A 110 -14.99 -29.19 -8.94
N PRO A 111 -16.13 -29.65 -8.39
CA PRO A 111 -16.14 -30.43 -7.14
C PRO A 111 -15.19 -31.62 -7.26
N GLY A 112 -14.30 -31.82 -6.27
CA GLY A 112 -13.37 -32.96 -6.23
C GLY A 112 -11.96 -32.71 -6.77
N THR A 113 -11.61 -31.51 -7.23
CA THR A 113 -10.20 -31.18 -7.56
C THR A 113 -9.43 -30.71 -6.32
N ALA A 114 -9.07 -31.66 -5.45
CA ALA A 114 -8.04 -31.40 -4.45
C ALA A 114 -6.72 -31.11 -5.19
N ARG A 115 -6.17 -29.90 -5.02
CA ARG A 115 -4.82 -29.60 -5.51
C ARG A 115 -3.85 -30.52 -4.75
N PRO A 116 -2.92 -31.22 -5.43
CA PRO A 116 -2.05 -32.19 -4.78
C PRO A 116 -1.30 -31.56 -3.60
N GLN A 117 -1.09 -32.36 -2.55
CA GLN A 117 -0.23 -32.04 -1.41
C GLN A 117 1.10 -31.47 -1.93
N GLY A 118 1.57 -30.39 -1.32
CA GLY A 118 2.78 -29.69 -1.75
C GLY A 118 3.96 -30.65 -1.92
N ARG A 119 4.79 -30.39 -2.95
CA ARG A 119 6.01 -31.13 -3.26
C ARG A 119 6.83 -31.38 -1.98
N PRO A 120 7.27 -32.62 -1.68
CA PRO A 120 8.10 -32.91 -0.52
C PRO A 120 9.32 -31.98 -0.49
N GLN A 121 9.65 -31.45 0.69
CA GLN A 121 10.96 -30.86 0.93
C GLN A 121 12.05 -31.93 0.70
N PRO A 122 13.29 -31.53 0.33
CA PRO A 122 14.41 -32.46 0.29
C PRO A 122 14.52 -33.17 1.64
N GLU A 123 14.63 -34.49 1.59
CA GLU A 123 14.61 -35.38 2.73
C GLU A 123 15.77 -35.08 3.69
N ASP A 124 15.46 -34.42 4.80
CA ASP A 124 16.29 -34.47 6.00
C ASP A 124 15.78 -35.68 6.79
N ASN A 125 16.57 -36.75 6.80
CA ASN A 125 16.17 -38.13 7.14
C ASN A 125 15.98 -38.37 8.65
N THR A 126 15.31 -37.43 9.33
CA THR A 126 14.86 -37.55 10.72
C THR A 126 13.34 -37.64 10.74
N PRO A 127 12.74 -38.67 11.36
CA PRO A 127 11.29 -38.76 11.47
C PRO A 127 10.76 -37.61 12.33
N LYS A 128 10.22 -36.57 11.67
CA LYS A 128 9.49 -35.50 12.34
C LYS A 128 8.07 -35.98 12.67
N PRO A 129 7.56 -35.72 13.88
CA PRO A 129 6.19 -36.05 14.23
C PRO A 129 5.20 -35.35 13.30
N ALA A 130 4.07 -36.02 13.02
CA ALA A 130 3.00 -35.46 12.21
C ALA A 130 2.51 -34.13 12.83
N PRO A 131 2.11 -33.14 12.00
CA PRO A 131 1.54 -31.89 12.51
C PRO A 131 0.30 -32.16 13.37
N SER A 132 0.24 -31.58 14.56
CA SER A 132 -0.91 -31.68 15.47
C SER A 132 -1.33 -30.31 15.99
N LEU A 133 -2.64 -30.09 16.06
CA LEU A 133 -3.28 -28.93 16.67
C LEU A 133 -3.05 -28.91 18.17
N ASP A 134 -3.05 -30.07 18.83
CA ASP A 134 -2.71 -30.17 20.25
C ASP A 134 -1.26 -29.77 20.49
N ALA A 135 -0.32 -30.17 19.62
CA ALA A 135 1.06 -29.67 19.71
C ALA A 135 1.14 -28.15 19.46
N ALA A 136 0.31 -27.59 18.59
CA ALA A 136 0.26 -26.14 18.39
C ALA A 136 -0.33 -25.38 19.59
N LEU A 137 -1.37 -25.94 20.23
CA LEU A 137 -2.02 -25.40 21.44
C LEU A 137 -1.14 -25.54 22.68
N ASN A 138 -0.52 -26.70 22.85
CA ASN A 138 0.32 -27.06 24.01
C ASN A 138 1.75 -26.54 23.90
N ALA A 139 2.21 -26.15 22.70
CA ALA A 139 3.40 -25.30 22.57
C ALA A 139 3.24 -23.94 23.29
N GLY A 140 2.03 -23.64 23.79
CA GLY A 140 1.63 -22.33 24.27
C GLY A 140 1.77 -21.28 23.16
N PRO A 141 1.51 -20.00 23.44
CA PRO A 141 2.47 -19.05 22.90
C PRO A 141 3.86 -19.61 23.25
N ALA A 142 4.85 -19.55 22.34
CA ALA A 142 6.22 -19.49 22.84
C ALA A 142 6.13 -18.50 23.98
N VAL A 143 6.30 -18.98 25.23
CA VAL A 143 6.02 -18.17 26.39
C VAL A 143 6.97 -17.00 26.21
N GLU A 144 6.44 -15.87 25.72
CA GLU A 144 6.82 -14.59 26.24
C GLU A 144 6.57 -14.82 27.71
N LYS A 145 7.60 -15.35 28.40
CA LYS A 145 7.73 -15.22 29.85
C LYS A 145 7.28 -13.78 30.04
N PRO A 146 6.27 -13.50 30.90
CA PRO A 146 5.96 -12.11 31.23
C PRO A 146 7.31 -11.48 31.43
N LEU A 147 7.71 -10.59 30.52
CA LEU A 147 9.10 -10.20 30.40
C LEU A 147 9.44 -9.80 31.82
N ASP A 148 10.34 -10.53 32.47
CA ASP A 148 10.87 -10.13 33.76
C ASP A 148 11.10 -8.63 33.58
N ALA A 149 10.59 -7.76 34.47
CA ALA A 149 10.60 -6.32 34.21
C ALA A 149 12.02 -5.85 33.81
N LYS A 150 13.03 -6.59 34.27
CA LYS A 150 14.44 -6.53 33.84
C LYS A 150 14.71 -6.93 32.38
N ALA A 151 14.14 -8.02 31.86
CA ALA A 151 14.18 -8.42 30.46
C ALA A 151 13.44 -7.43 29.54
N ALA A 152 12.29 -6.89 29.95
CA ALA A 152 11.58 -5.83 29.22
C ALA A 152 12.46 -4.57 29.14
N ALA A 153 12.96 -4.11 30.29
CA ALA A 153 13.84 -2.95 30.36
C ALA A 153 15.13 -3.13 29.53
N ARG A 154 15.72 -4.34 29.51
CA ARG A 154 16.87 -4.65 28.65
C ARG A 154 16.52 -4.62 27.17
N ALA A 155 15.37 -5.15 26.78
CA ALA A 155 14.89 -5.12 25.40
C ALA A 155 14.63 -3.67 24.95
N ASP A 156 14.05 -2.84 25.81
CA ASP A 156 13.78 -1.43 25.51
C ASP A 156 15.06 -0.60 25.46
N ALA A 157 16.02 -0.84 26.38
CA ALA A 157 17.34 -0.23 26.33
C ALA A 157 18.09 -0.60 25.04
N LEU A 158 18.02 -1.86 24.60
CA LEU A 158 18.60 -2.31 23.34
C LEU A 158 17.92 -1.63 22.13
N ARG A 159 16.57 -1.56 22.11
CA ARG A 159 15.81 -0.86 21.06
C ARG A 159 16.21 0.61 20.98
N LYS A 160 16.33 1.28 22.13
CA LYS A 160 16.80 2.66 22.21
C LYS A 160 18.22 2.80 21.65
N ARG A 161 19.15 1.94 22.09
CA ARG A 161 20.53 1.97 21.59
C ARG A 161 20.61 1.75 20.07
N VAL A 162 19.91 0.75 19.53
CA VAL A 162 19.88 0.47 18.08
C VAL A 162 19.28 1.66 17.32
N ARG A 163 18.26 2.30 17.90
CA ARG A 163 17.65 3.52 17.34
C ARG A 163 18.65 4.67 17.32
N ASP A 164 19.35 4.93 18.42
CA ASP A 164 20.34 6.00 18.54
C ASP A 164 21.55 5.76 17.60
N GLU A 165 22.04 4.52 17.52
CA GLU A 165 23.10 4.11 16.57
C GLU A 165 22.67 4.29 15.11
N ARG A 166 21.40 3.98 14.80
CA ARG A 166 20.82 4.25 13.48
C ARG A 166 20.75 5.75 13.21
N GLU A 167 20.35 6.57 14.18
CA GLU A 167 20.30 8.03 14.02
C GLU A 167 21.68 8.59 13.66
N VAL A 168 22.72 8.20 14.39
CA VAL A 168 24.12 8.58 14.09
C VAL A 168 24.54 8.13 12.68
N SER A 169 24.20 6.89 12.30
CA SER A 169 24.55 6.37 10.97
C SER A 169 23.88 7.18 9.85
N VAL A 170 22.60 7.50 10.00
CA VAL A 170 21.85 8.28 9.01
C VAL A 170 22.40 9.70 8.92
N LEU A 171 22.75 10.33 10.06
CA LEU A 171 23.36 11.67 10.07
C LEU A 171 24.67 11.69 9.28
N ALA A 172 25.56 10.73 9.51
CA ALA A 172 26.80 10.62 8.73
C ALA A 172 26.52 10.43 7.22
N GLY A 173 25.52 9.62 6.88
CA GLY A 173 25.12 9.39 5.50
C GLY A 173 24.58 10.65 4.80
N VAL A 174 23.80 11.48 5.49
CA VAL A 174 23.29 12.74 4.89
C VAL A 174 24.38 13.81 4.78
N ASP A 175 25.39 13.81 5.64
CA ASP A 175 26.56 14.70 5.53
C ASP A 175 27.40 14.36 4.30
N GLU A 176 27.64 13.08 4.06
CA GLU A 176 28.30 12.63 2.84
C GLU A 176 27.48 12.93 1.57
N LEU A 177 26.16 12.78 1.66
CA LEU A 177 25.25 13.09 0.57
C LEU A 177 25.33 14.56 0.15
N ASP A 178 25.37 15.50 1.09
CA ASP A 178 25.51 16.92 0.76
C ASP A 178 26.84 17.20 0.05
N LEU A 179 27.95 16.64 0.52
CA LEU A 179 29.24 16.76 -0.16
C LEU A 179 29.19 16.23 -1.60
N TRP A 180 28.53 15.09 -1.80
CA TRP A 180 28.33 14.53 -3.13
C TRP A 180 27.46 15.44 -4.02
N ILE A 181 26.37 16.01 -3.49
CA ILE A 181 25.51 16.95 -4.22
C ILE A 181 26.32 18.20 -4.63
N PHE A 182 27.11 18.76 -3.71
CA PHE A 182 27.98 19.92 -4.01
C PHE A 182 28.99 19.61 -5.13
N ASP A 183 29.61 18.43 -5.11
CA ASP A 183 30.49 17.98 -6.21
C ASP A 183 29.73 17.89 -7.54
N GLN A 184 28.50 17.35 -7.55
CA GLN A 184 27.71 17.27 -8.78
C GLN A 184 27.41 18.67 -9.32
N LEU A 185 27.01 19.61 -8.46
CA LEU A 185 26.77 21.01 -8.83
C LEU A 185 28.02 21.66 -9.44
N GLY A 186 29.20 21.41 -8.86
CA GLY A 186 30.49 21.91 -9.38
C GLY A 186 30.84 21.35 -10.76
N GLN A 187 30.40 20.14 -11.10
CA GLN A 187 30.57 19.53 -12.43
C GLN A 187 29.53 19.97 -13.46
N GLY A 188 28.51 20.73 -13.04
CA GLY A 188 27.46 21.27 -13.89
C GLY A 188 26.29 20.30 -14.15
N MET A 189 25.06 20.83 -14.08
CA MET A 189 23.82 20.05 -14.18
C MET A 189 23.40 19.69 -15.61
N ALA A 190 23.82 20.48 -16.61
CA ALA A 190 23.50 20.17 -18.01
C ALA A 190 24.03 18.80 -18.45
N SER A 191 25.21 18.39 -17.95
CA SER A 191 25.82 17.09 -18.25
C SER A 191 25.41 15.97 -17.30
N PHE A 192 24.74 16.31 -16.18
CA PHE A 192 24.47 15.36 -15.10
C PHE A 192 23.59 14.21 -15.56
N ALA A 193 22.54 14.47 -16.35
CA ALA A 193 21.61 13.44 -16.80
C ALA A 193 22.31 12.27 -17.52
N GLY A 194 23.35 12.55 -18.31
CA GLY A 194 24.12 11.50 -19.00
C GLY A 194 24.98 10.65 -18.05
N ARG A 195 25.39 11.20 -16.89
CA ARG A 195 26.24 10.54 -15.90
C ARG A 195 25.45 9.98 -14.71
N ALA A 196 24.22 10.43 -14.51
CA ALA A 196 23.36 10.10 -13.36
C ALA A 196 23.27 8.59 -13.07
N PRO A 197 23.11 7.69 -14.07
CA PRO A 197 23.05 6.24 -13.81
C PRO A 197 24.28 5.69 -13.09
N GLN A 198 25.46 6.24 -13.38
CA GLN A 198 26.71 5.81 -12.75
C GLN A 198 27.00 6.61 -11.47
N ALA A 199 26.73 7.92 -11.48
CA ALA A 199 27.01 8.83 -10.37
C ALA A 199 26.16 8.50 -9.13
N VAL A 200 24.88 8.17 -9.32
CA VAL A 200 23.95 7.85 -8.23
C VAL A 200 24.28 6.53 -7.55
N ARG A 201 24.71 5.51 -8.32
CA ARG A 201 24.84 4.14 -7.82
C ARG A 201 25.74 4.03 -6.59
N ALA A 202 26.88 4.72 -6.59
CA ALA A 202 27.83 4.67 -5.48
C ALA A 202 27.28 5.36 -4.22
N VAL A 203 26.66 6.54 -4.35
CA VAL A 203 26.10 7.28 -3.22
C VAL A 203 24.86 6.58 -2.65
N SER A 204 24.01 5.99 -3.48
CA SER A 204 22.87 5.19 -3.02
C SER A 204 23.32 3.99 -2.17
N GLN A 205 24.38 3.29 -2.57
CA GLN A 205 24.91 2.17 -1.77
C GLN A 205 25.41 2.64 -0.40
N ARG A 206 26.13 3.77 -0.36
CA ARG A 206 26.60 4.36 0.90
C ARG A 206 25.44 4.79 1.80
N LEU A 207 24.38 5.34 1.24
CA LEU A 207 23.15 5.67 1.99
C LEU A 207 22.46 4.42 2.56
N VAL A 208 22.43 3.31 1.82
CA VAL A 208 21.92 2.02 2.34
C VAL A 208 22.76 1.55 3.53
N ASP A 209 24.09 1.63 3.41
CA ASP A 209 25.02 1.24 4.48
C ASP A 209 24.85 2.15 5.72
N ALA A 210 24.63 3.44 5.49
CA ALA A 210 24.30 4.47 6.49
C ALA A 210 22.86 4.37 7.05
N LYS A 211 22.08 3.35 6.67
CA LYS A 211 20.68 3.12 7.11
C LYS A 211 19.68 4.20 6.65
N ALA A 212 20.04 4.99 5.65
CA ALA A 212 19.24 6.01 4.97
C ALA A 212 18.60 5.49 3.67
N GLY A 213 18.08 4.25 3.71
CA GLY A 213 17.62 3.54 2.51
C GLY A 213 16.46 4.23 1.76
N GLY A 214 15.70 5.10 2.41
CA GLY A 214 14.67 5.90 1.73
C GLY A 214 15.27 6.94 0.77
N LEU A 215 16.36 7.60 1.17
CA LEU A 215 17.10 8.53 0.32
C LEU A 215 17.83 7.81 -0.81
N ALA A 216 18.37 6.61 -0.54
CA ALA A 216 18.96 5.77 -1.58
C ALA A 216 17.94 5.42 -2.67
N ALA A 217 16.75 4.95 -2.28
CA ALA A 217 15.67 4.63 -3.20
C ALA A 217 15.18 5.87 -3.97
N TYR A 218 15.21 7.05 -3.35
CA TYR A 218 14.91 8.31 -4.02
C TYR A 218 15.93 8.61 -5.13
N LEU A 219 17.23 8.55 -4.84
CA LEU A 219 18.27 8.80 -5.84
C LEU A 219 18.26 7.75 -6.96
N ASP A 220 18.05 6.48 -6.65
CA ASP A 220 18.01 5.40 -7.64
C ASP A 220 16.91 5.62 -8.70
N ARG A 221 15.79 6.26 -8.34
CA ARG A 221 14.72 6.64 -9.28
C ARG A 221 15.09 7.80 -10.19
N LEU A 222 15.98 8.70 -9.75
CA LEU A 222 16.32 9.94 -10.44
C LEU A 222 16.74 9.70 -11.89
N SER A 223 17.59 8.68 -12.11
CA SER A 223 18.09 8.38 -13.46
C SER A 223 16.95 8.08 -14.43
N ALA A 224 16.00 7.21 -14.04
CA ALA A 224 14.86 6.87 -14.88
C ALA A 224 13.91 8.06 -15.10
N GLU A 225 13.77 8.93 -14.09
CA GLU A 225 12.96 10.14 -14.18
C GLU A 225 13.53 11.16 -15.18
N LEU A 226 14.84 11.40 -15.15
CA LEU A 226 15.49 12.33 -16.09
C LEU A 226 15.32 11.92 -17.55
N PHE A 227 15.22 10.61 -17.85
CA PHE A 227 14.97 10.14 -19.21
C PHE A 227 13.50 10.22 -19.64
N ARG A 228 12.56 10.46 -18.70
CA ARG A 228 11.13 10.65 -19.02
C ARG A 228 10.77 12.07 -19.41
N VAL A 229 11.54 13.07 -18.95
CA VAL A 229 11.33 14.49 -19.30
C VAL A 229 12.06 14.87 -20.58
N ALA A 230 11.63 15.97 -21.20
CA ALA A 230 12.29 16.50 -22.39
C ALA A 230 13.74 16.90 -22.07
N GLU A 231 14.65 16.79 -23.04
CA GLU A 231 16.07 17.06 -22.84
C GLU A 231 16.34 18.43 -22.21
N ALA A 232 15.61 19.46 -22.67
CA ALA A 232 15.70 20.82 -22.15
C ALA A 232 15.29 20.96 -20.67
N GLU A 233 14.47 20.05 -20.14
CA GLU A 233 13.97 20.08 -18.76
C GLU A 233 14.81 19.24 -17.80
N ARG A 234 15.75 18.43 -18.31
CA ARG A 234 16.52 17.48 -17.50
C ARG A 234 17.37 18.14 -16.44
N ALA A 235 18.03 19.25 -16.76
CA ALA A 235 18.88 19.96 -15.82
C ALA A 235 18.06 20.53 -14.65
N ASP A 236 16.95 21.20 -14.96
CA ASP A 236 16.05 21.76 -13.94
C ASP A 236 15.42 20.66 -13.08
N THR A 237 15.01 19.55 -13.70
CA THR A 237 14.48 18.38 -12.98
C THR A 237 15.53 17.78 -12.05
N ALA A 238 16.80 17.67 -12.49
CA ALA A 238 17.87 17.17 -11.65
C ALA A 238 18.11 18.10 -10.45
N ILE A 239 18.14 19.42 -10.66
CA ILE A 239 18.29 20.41 -9.60
C ILE A 239 17.14 20.29 -8.60
N GLU A 240 15.90 20.24 -9.07
CA GLU A 240 14.70 20.10 -8.22
C GLU A 240 14.79 18.85 -7.35
N ARG A 241 15.14 17.70 -7.95
CA ARG A 241 15.21 16.43 -7.23
C ARG A 241 16.36 16.38 -6.24
N LEU A 242 17.52 16.92 -6.57
CA LEU A 242 18.64 17.03 -5.63
C LEU A 242 18.34 18.02 -4.50
N ALA A 243 17.66 19.13 -4.80
CA ALA A 243 17.23 20.10 -3.78
C ALA A 243 16.25 19.49 -2.78
N ILE A 244 15.30 18.66 -3.23
CA ILE A 244 14.40 17.91 -2.33
C ILE A 244 15.20 17.01 -1.37
N VAL A 245 16.22 16.31 -1.88
CA VAL A 245 17.09 15.46 -1.04
C VAL A 245 17.87 16.28 -0.02
N THR A 246 18.42 17.43 -0.42
CA THR A 246 19.07 18.38 0.51
C THR A 246 18.09 18.92 1.56
N LEU A 247 16.84 19.20 1.19
CA LEU A 247 15.81 19.64 2.14
C LEU A 247 15.50 18.55 3.18
N ILE A 248 15.35 17.29 2.75
CA ILE A 248 15.13 16.16 3.67
C ILE A 248 16.36 15.97 4.59
N ALA A 249 17.58 16.03 4.05
CA ALA A 249 18.81 15.95 4.83
C ALA A 249 18.90 17.05 5.89
N SER A 250 18.64 18.30 5.49
CA SER A 250 18.61 19.47 6.40
C SER A 250 17.54 19.35 7.48
N ALA A 251 16.37 18.83 7.13
CA ALA A 251 15.29 18.57 8.08
C ALA A 251 15.64 17.43 9.04
N TYR A 252 16.31 16.38 8.57
CA TYR A 252 16.75 15.26 9.40
C TYR A 252 17.75 15.67 10.48
N ARG A 253 18.72 16.54 10.14
CA ARG A 253 19.68 17.08 11.12
C ARG A 253 19.02 17.88 12.24
N ARG A 254 17.91 18.56 11.94
CA ARG A 254 17.21 19.46 12.88
C ARG A 254 15.90 18.87 13.39
N GLN A 255 15.69 17.56 13.20
CA GLN A 255 14.41 16.90 13.40
C GLN A 255 13.81 17.10 14.80
N ASP A 256 14.64 17.28 15.82
CA ASP A 256 14.23 17.52 17.20
C ASP A 256 13.52 18.86 17.41
N HIS A 257 13.70 19.81 16.49
CA HIS A 257 13.06 21.13 16.50
C HIS A 257 11.86 21.20 15.55
N LEU A 258 11.58 20.13 14.78
CA LEU A 258 10.45 20.08 13.87
C LEU A 258 9.14 19.74 14.61
N PRO A 259 7.99 20.21 14.10
CA PRO A 259 6.68 19.71 14.53
C PRO A 259 6.64 18.17 14.51
N PRO A 260 5.95 17.51 15.46
CA PRO A 260 5.97 16.06 15.57
C PRO A 260 5.62 15.30 14.29
N LEU A 261 4.60 15.75 13.55
CA LEU A 261 4.19 15.11 12.30
C LEU A 261 5.24 15.28 11.18
N LEU A 262 5.85 16.46 11.08
CA LEU A 262 6.92 16.70 10.10
C LEU A 262 8.18 15.90 10.42
N ARG A 263 8.49 15.69 11.71
CA ARG A 263 9.56 14.77 12.14
C ARG A 263 9.29 13.33 11.66
N GLU A 264 8.06 12.85 11.77
CA GLU A 264 7.68 11.54 11.25
C GLU A 264 7.81 11.46 9.72
N ASP A 265 7.44 12.52 9.00
CA ASP A 265 7.62 12.59 7.55
C ASP A 265 9.09 12.55 7.12
N VAL A 266 9.97 13.30 7.81
CA VAL A 266 11.42 13.28 7.57
C VAL A 266 12.02 11.91 7.85
N ARG A 267 11.62 11.27 8.95
CA ARG A 267 12.06 9.91 9.28
C ARG A 267 11.60 8.92 8.23
N ARG A 268 10.35 8.99 7.79
CA ARG A 268 9.85 8.12 6.71
C ARG A 268 10.65 8.32 5.43
N ALA A 269 10.95 9.56 5.05
CA ALA A 269 11.75 9.88 3.87
C ALA A 269 13.19 9.33 3.98
N ALA A 270 13.79 9.33 5.17
CA ALA A 270 15.08 8.69 5.43
C ALA A 270 15.02 7.14 5.42
N GLY A 271 13.84 6.55 5.50
CA GLY A 271 13.63 5.09 5.46
C GLY A 271 13.29 4.45 6.80
N TRP A 272 12.85 5.23 7.79
CA TRP A 272 12.25 4.68 9.01
C TRP A 272 10.89 4.06 8.69
N VAL A 273 10.60 2.92 9.30
CA VAL A 273 9.38 2.14 9.04
C VAL A 273 8.64 1.94 10.35
N GLN A 274 7.37 2.34 10.38
CA GLN A 274 6.43 2.00 11.43
C GLN A 274 5.74 0.68 11.09
N LYS A 275 5.66 -0.24 12.06
CA LYS A 275 4.94 -1.50 11.85
C LYS A 275 3.44 -1.24 11.78
N ARG A 276 2.74 -2.10 11.05
CA ARG A 276 1.28 -1.96 10.88
C ARG A 276 0.52 -2.18 12.16
N GLU A 277 0.96 -3.15 12.95
CA GLU A 277 0.37 -3.47 14.25
C GLU A 277 0.49 -2.28 15.20
N ASP A 278 1.65 -1.61 15.19
CA ASP A 278 1.89 -0.41 15.99
C ASP A 278 0.97 0.74 15.54
N LEU A 279 0.79 0.94 14.23
CA LEU A 279 -0.13 1.96 13.72
C LEU A 279 -1.60 1.66 14.08
N LEU A 280 -2.04 0.42 13.92
CA LEU A 280 -3.42 0.02 14.25
C LEU A 280 -3.71 0.15 15.75
N ALA A 281 -2.70 -0.08 16.60
CA ALA A 281 -2.79 0.06 18.05
C ALA A 281 -2.63 1.51 18.54
N ASP A 282 -2.12 2.42 17.71
CA ASP A 282 -1.96 3.84 18.04
C ASP A 282 -3.32 4.55 18.04
N ALA A 283 -3.83 4.82 19.24
CA ALA A 283 -5.09 5.54 19.43
C ALA A 283 -5.04 7.00 19.00
N THR A 284 -3.83 7.57 18.80
CA THR A 284 -3.65 8.95 18.36
C THR A 284 -3.52 9.08 16.83
N ALA A 285 -3.38 7.96 16.13
CA ALA A 285 -3.30 7.96 14.67
C ALA A 285 -4.62 8.44 14.05
N PRO A 286 -4.59 9.30 13.01
CA PRO A 286 -5.81 9.79 12.37
C PRO A 286 -6.62 8.63 11.79
N ARG A 287 -7.89 8.56 12.18
CA ARG A 287 -8.83 7.51 11.79
C ARG A 287 -10.03 8.12 11.10
N VAL A 288 -10.43 7.54 9.97
CA VAL A 288 -11.59 7.99 9.21
C VAL A 288 -12.44 6.79 8.84
N GLU A 289 -13.57 6.65 9.53
CA GLU A 289 -14.66 5.76 9.13
C GLU A 289 -15.49 6.47 8.06
N SER A 290 -15.66 5.84 6.89
CA SER A 290 -16.41 6.41 5.79
C SER A 290 -16.91 5.32 4.83
N THR A 291 -17.81 5.73 3.95
CA THR A 291 -17.99 5.07 2.66
C THR A 291 -16.89 5.52 1.71
N TRP A 292 -16.12 4.57 1.18
CA TRP A 292 -14.99 4.78 0.28
C TRP A 292 -15.31 4.20 -1.11
N ILE A 293 -14.92 4.93 -2.15
CA ILE A 293 -14.97 4.49 -3.55
C ILE A 293 -13.55 4.16 -3.99
N VAL A 294 -13.37 3.00 -4.61
CA VAL A 294 -12.10 2.57 -5.22
C VAL A 294 -11.90 3.31 -6.53
N ALA A 295 -11.12 4.38 -6.49
CA ALA A 295 -10.96 5.31 -7.61
C ALA A 295 -9.91 4.83 -8.62
N ALA A 296 -8.80 4.25 -8.18
CA ALA A 296 -7.76 3.77 -9.09
C ALA A 296 -6.92 2.64 -8.48
N ASN A 297 -6.34 1.84 -9.36
CA ASN A 297 -5.42 0.76 -9.02
C ASN A 297 -4.16 0.92 -9.87
N ILE A 298 -3.00 1.06 -9.23
CA ILE A 298 -1.71 1.25 -9.92
C ILE A 298 -0.72 0.16 -9.50
N SER A 299 -0.12 -0.50 -10.48
CA SER A 299 0.84 -1.59 -10.31
C SER A 299 2.20 -1.21 -10.87
N GLU A 300 3.17 -0.97 -9.99
CA GLU A 300 4.54 -0.66 -10.36
C GLU A 300 5.49 -1.81 -10.00
N VAL A 301 6.29 -2.27 -10.95
CA VAL A 301 7.36 -3.23 -10.67
C VAL A 301 8.59 -2.48 -10.17
N GLN A 302 8.98 -2.76 -8.93
CA GLN A 302 10.15 -2.22 -8.27
C GLN A 302 11.39 -3.11 -8.53
N PRO A 303 12.61 -2.55 -8.41
CA PRO A 303 13.84 -3.34 -8.36
C PRO A 303 13.74 -4.49 -7.33
N GLY A 304 14.35 -5.64 -7.64
CA GLY A 304 14.29 -6.82 -6.75
C GLY A 304 13.08 -7.74 -6.94
N LYS A 305 12.35 -7.62 -8.06
CA LYS A 305 11.20 -8.48 -8.41
C LYS A 305 10.07 -8.39 -7.39
N ILE A 306 9.83 -7.19 -6.87
CA ILE A 306 8.68 -6.86 -6.03
C ILE A 306 7.79 -5.94 -6.84
N ARG A 307 6.48 -6.16 -6.78
CA ARG A 307 5.47 -5.29 -7.34
C ARG A 307 4.83 -4.49 -6.20
N ARG A 308 4.83 -3.19 -6.34
CA ARG A 308 4.09 -2.25 -5.50
C ARG A 308 2.71 -2.09 -6.11
N LEU A 309 1.68 -2.38 -5.34
CA LEU A 309 0.29 -2.19 -5.71
C LEU A 309 -0.25 -1.03 -4.88
N GLU A 310 -0.90 -0.08 -5.55
CA GLU A 310 -1.54 1.06 -4.94
C GLU A 310 -3.03 0.98 -5.22
N THR A 311 -3.84 1.06 -4.16
CA THR A 311 -5.28 1.26 -4.29
C THR A 311 -5.62 2.64 -3.74
N TRP A 312 -6.17 3.48 -4.62
CA TRP A 312 -6.59 4.84 -4.31
C TRP A 312 -8.07 4.85 -3.99
N LEU A 313 -8.40 5.40 -2.82
CA LEU A 313 -9.74 5.47 -2.27
C LEU A 313 -10.14 6.94 -2.12
N ILE A 314 -11.38 7.28 -2.43
CA ILE A 314 -11.96 8.60 -2.14
C ILE A 314 -13.18 8.41 -1.24
N ASN A 315 -13.37 9.25 -0.24
CA ASN A 315 -14.59 9.19 0.55
C ASN A 315 -15.77 9.76 -0.25
N ALA A 316 -16.89 9.05 -0.28
CA ALA A 316 -18.06 9.45 -1.08
C ALA A 316 -18.84 10.61 -0.45
N ALA A 317 -18.93 10.63 0.88
CA ALA A 317 -19.65 11.64 1.64
C ALA A 317 -18.75 12.13 2.79
N PRO A 318 -17.97 13.21 2.61
CA PRO A 318 -17.22 13.78 3.72
C PRO A 318 -18.20 14.24 4.80
N VAL A 319 -18.00 13.77 6.04
CA VAL A 319 -18.84 14.17 7.20
C VAL A 319 -18.64 15.66 7.49
N GLU A 320 -17.42 16.17 7.31
CA GLU A 320 -17.06 17.59 7.40
C GLU A 320 -15.90 17.89 6.43
N GLY A 321 -15.99 18.99 5.68
CA GLY A 321 -14.90 19.49 4.83
C GLY A 321 -14.80 18.88 3.43
N ALA A 322 -13.64 19.08 2.78
CA ALA A 322 -13.34 18.56 1.45
C ALA A 322 -13.21 17.02 1.46
N PRO A 323 -13.46 16.35 0.32
CA PRO A 323 -13.22 14.92 0.22
C PRO A 323 -11.76 14.57 0.53
N ARG A 324 -11.57 13.46 1.23
CA ARG A 324 -10.28 12.91 1.61
C ARG A 324 -9.95 11.71 0.73
N VAL A 325 -8.70 11.66 0.31
CA VAL A 325 -8.12 10.51 -0.40
C VAL A 325 -7.36 9.62 0.58
N GLY A 326 -7.53 8.31 0.41
CA GLY A 326 -6.75 7.27 1.09
C GLY A 326 -5.94 6.46 0.10
N LEU A 327 -4.68 6.18 0.43
CA LEU A 327 -3.79 5.32 -0.35
C LEU A 327 -3.44 4.06 0.43
N LEU A 328 -3.86 2.90 -0.07
CA LEU A 328 -3.44 1.59 0.41
C LEU A 328 -2.26 1.10 -0.43
N VAL A 329 -1.17 0.67 0.21
CA VAL A 329 0.03 0.18 -0.49
C VAL A 329 0.38 -1.24 -0.07
N ASP A 330 0.40 -2.12 -1.06
CA ASP A 330 0.77 -3.52 -0.96
C ASP A 330 2.07 -3.82 -1.72
N PHE A 331 2.83 -4.79 -1.22
CA PHE A 331 4.03 -5.29 -1.89
C PHE A 331 3.91 -6.79 -2.10
N VAL A 332 3.99 -7.22 -3.35
CA VAL A 332 3.85 -8.64 -3.74
C VAL A 332 5.06 -9.09 -4.58
N PRO A 333 5.61 -10.30 -4.37
CA PRO A 333 6.66 -10.81 -5.25
C PRO A 333 6.15 -11.05 -6.67
N VAL A 334 6.93 -10.67 -7.69
CA VAL A 334 6.57 -10.84 -9.11
C VAL A 334 6.45 -12.33 -9.49
N SER A 335 7.12 -13.24 -8.78
CA SER A 335 7.17 -14.67 -9.08
C SER A 335 5.97 -15.50 -8.61
N GLY A 336 4.97 -14.89 -7.97
CA GLY A 336 3.86 -15.60 -7.32
C GLY A 336 2.53 -15.63 -8.09
N GLY A 337 2.52 -15.91 -9.39
CA GLY A 337 1.27 -16.03 -10.16
C GLY A 337 0.50 -14.69 -10.32
N ALA A 338 -0.69 -14.75 -10.93
CA ALA A 338 -1.51 -13.57 -11.18
C ALA A 338 -2.05 -13.00 -9.86
N TYR A 339 -1.36 -12.00 -9.32
CA TYR A 339 -1.89 -11.14 -8.26
C TYR A 339 -2.74 -10.06 -8.91
N GLY A 340 -4.03 -10.07 -8.61
CA GLY A 340 -4.94 -8.95 -8.87
C GLY A 340 -5.02 -8.04 -7.65
N PHE A 341 -5.49 -6.82 -7.87
CA PHE A 341 -5.88 -5.94 -6.78
C PHE A 341 -6.95 -6.60 -5.93
N ALA A 342 -6.92 -6.28 -4.65
CA ALA A 342 -7.90 -6.81 -3.72
C ALA A 342 -9.24 -6.06 -3.79
N PHE A 343 -9.36 -5.00 -4.58
CA PHE A 343 -10.60 -4.28 -4.79
C PHE A 343 -10.84 -4.03 -6.27
N GLU A 344 -12.11 -4.03 -6.68
CA GLU A 344 -12.51 -3.71 -8.05
C GLU A 344 -12.65 -2.20 -8.21
N LEU A 345 -12.36 -1.68 -9.41
CA LEU A 345 -12.51 -0.25 -9.71
C LEU A 345 -14.00 0.14 -9.64
N GLY A 346 -14.29 1.27 -8.99
CA GLY A 346 -15.66 1.71 -8.72
C GLY A 346 -16.35 0.97 -7.56
N GLU A 347 -15.73 -0.06 -6.98
CA GLU A 347 -16.28 -0.74 -5.79
C GLU A 347 -16.44 0.27 -4.66
N THR A 348 -17.59 0.23 -4.00
CA THR A 348 -17.86 1.01 -2.79
C THR A 348 -17.74 0.11 -1.55
N LEU A 349 -17.01 0.57 -0.53
CA LEU A 349 -16.84 -0.14 0.74
C LEU A 349 -17.10 0.80 1.93
N ASN A 350 -17.70 0.27 2.98
CA ASN A 350 -17.78 0.96 4.27
C ASN A 350 -16.62 0.49 5.14
N GLY A 351 -15.83 1.41 5.69
CA GLY A 351 -14.74 1.02 6.57
C GLY A 351 -13.93 2.17 7.12
N GLU A 352 -13.07 1.83 8.07
CA GLU A 352 -12.14 2.73 8.72
C GLU A 352 -10.75 2.64 8.11
N ILE A 353 -10.19 3.78 7.71
CA ILE A 353 -8.77 3.90 7.37
C ILE A 353 -8.03 4.57 8.53
N VAL A 354 -6.97 3.91 9.02
CA VAL A 354 -5.97 4.50 9.93
C VAL A 354 -4.82 5.04 9.09
N PHE A 355 -4.59 6.34 9.13
CA PHE A 355 -3.55 7.00 8.36
C PHE A 355 -2.23 7.04 9.12
N TYR A 356 -1.13 6.87 8.39
CA TYR A 356 0.21 7.11 8.95
C TYR A 356 0.34 8.59 9.36
N PRO A 357 0.93 8.91 10.53
CA PRO A 357 1.14 10.28 10.99
C PRO A 357 1.93 11.11 9.97
N SER A 358 1.40 12.24 9.53
CA SER A 358 2.00 13.08 8.50
C SER A 358 1.39 14.47 8.50
N MET A 359 2.13 15.48 8.02
CA MET A 359 1.59 16.80 7.68
C MET A 359 0.59 16.72 6.51
N ALA A 360 0.72 15.70 5.66
CA ALA A 360 -0.13 15.44 4.51
C ALA A 360 -0.57 13.95 4.51
N PRO A 361 -1.45 13.53 5.45
CA PRO A 361 -1.78 12.12 5.66
C PRO A 361 -2.59 11.56 4.49
N LEU A 362 -1.95 10.71 3.70
CA LEU A 362 -2.51 10.06 2.52
C LEU A 362 -2.47 8.53 2.62
N ARG A 363 -1.31 7.98 3.00
CA ARG A 363 -1.14 6.54 3.15
C ARG A 363 -1.83 6.04 4.42
N GLY A 364 -2.55 4.93 4.32
CA GLY A 364 -3.22 4.32 5.46
C GLY A 364 -3.31 2.79 5.41
N LEU A 365 -3.96 2.24 6.42
CA LEU A 365 -4.32 0.83 6.56
C LEU A 365 -5.83 0.72 6.76
N LEU A 366 -6.45 -0.28 6.13
CA LEU A 366 -7.86 -0.57 6.33
C LEU A 366 -8.04 -1.34 7.64
N ALA A 367 -8.61 -0.71 8.66
CA ALA A 367 -8.81 -1.30 9.99
C ALA A 367 -10.05 -2.19 10.04
N THR A 368 -11.13 -1.71 9.43
CA THR A 368 -12.43 -2.38 9.35
C THR A 368 -12.95 -2.29 7.92
N ARG A 369 -13.74 -3.29 7.50
CA ARG A 369 -14.45 -3.24 6.22
C ARG A 369 -15.75 -4.01 6.29
N LYS A 370 -16.77 -3.45 5.64
CA LYS A 370 -18.03 -4.10 5.27
C LYS A 370 -18.32 -3.76 3.81
N ALA A 371 -18.88 -4.71 3.07
CA ALA A 371 -19.40 -4.41 1.75
C ALA A 371 -20.46 -3.30 1.87
N ALA A 372 -20.41 -2.31 0.97
CA ALA A 372 -21.50 -1.34 0.88
C ALA A 372 -22.70 -2.01 0.19
N ALA A 373 -23.91 -1.71 0.67
CA ALA A 373 -25.14 -2.28 0.09
C ALA A 373 -25.49 -1.66 -1.28
N ALA A 374 -24.96 -0.47 -1.58
CA ALA A 374 -25.20 0.26 -2.82
C ALA A 374 -23.94 1.04 -3.22
N SER A 375 -23.84 1.38 -4.51
CA SER A 375 -22.84 2.32 -5.01
C SER A 375 -23.06 3.70 -4.39
N ALA A 376 -21.98 4.34 -3.96
CA ALA A 376 -22.04 5.70 -3.43
C ALA A 376 -21.82 6.73 -4.54
N PRO A 377 -22.46 7.90 -4.47
CA PRO A 377 -22.21 8.96 -5.43
C PRO A 377 -20.78 9.48 -5.30
N TRP A 378 -20.22 9.94 -6.42
CA TRP A 378 -18.95 10.66 -6.40
C TRP A 378 -19.03 11.92 -5.52
N PRO A 379 -17.99 12.22 -4.72
CA PRO A 379 -18.02 13.33 -3.79
C PRO A 379 -17.99 14.68 -4.51
N GLN A 380 -18.53 15.70 -3.84
CA GLN A 380 -18.36 17.09 -4.27
C GLN A 380 -16.89 17.53 -4.12
N MET A 381 -16.31 18.11 -5.16
CA MET A 381 -14.88 18.47 -5.23
C MET A 381 -14.66 19.98 -5.31
N HIS A 382 -13.39 20.39 -5.41
CA HIS A 382 -13.03 21.79 -5.67
C HIS A 382 -13.58 22.26 -7.02
N ALA A 383 -14.14 23.47 -7.06
CA ALA A 383 -14.61 24.06 -8.31
C ALA A 383 -13.44 24.68 -9.07
N GLY A 384 -13.09 24.08 -10.22
CA GLY A 384 -12.01 24.56 -11.08
C GLY A 384 -10.59 24.29 -10.54
N LEU A 385 -9.60 24.57 -11.39
CA LEU A 385 -8.20 24.27 -11.11
C LEU A 385 -7.56 25.20 -10.06
N PRO A 386 -7.83 26.52 -10.00
CA PRO A 386 -7.22 27.40 -9.00
C PRO A 386 -7.42 26.92 -7.56
N SER A 387 -8.65 26.52 -7.19
CA SER A 387 -8.92 26.06 -5.82
C SER A 387 -8.21 24.74 -5.49
N ALA A 388 -8.10 23.82 -6.45
CA ALA A 388 -7.33 22.60 -6.28
C ALA A 388 -5.82 22.89 -6.18
N MET A 389 -5.32 23.85 -6.95
CA MET A 389 -3.92 24.28 -6.91
C MET A 389 -3.55 24.96 -5.59
N ASP A 390 -4.46 25.73 -4.99
CA ASP A 390 -4.28 26.31 -3.66
C ASP A 390 -4.15 25.21 -2.57
N GLU A 391 -4.89 24.10 -2.72
CA GLU A 391 -4.74 22.94 -1.84
C GLU A 391 -3.33 22.34 -1.97
N PHE A 392 -2.86 22.11 -3.21
CA PHE A 392 -1.50 21.61 -3.44
C PHE A 392 -0.44 22.54 -2.84
N ALA A 393 -0.55 23.85 -3.07
CA ALA A 393 0.39 24.83 -2.53
C ALA A 393 0.39 24.82 -0.98
N THR A 394 -0.79 24.70 -0.36
CA THR A 394 -0.91 24.57 1.10
C THR A 394 -0.22 23.31 1.61
N ARG A 395 -0.42 22.17 0.93
CA ARG A 395 0.19 20.89 1.32
C ARG A 395 1.70 20.91 1.13
N LEU A 396 2.19 21.44 0.02
CA LEU A 396 3.61 21.63 -0.25
C LEU A 396 4.27 22.55 0.79
N GLY A 397 3.57 23.62 1.21
CA GLY A 397 4.04 24.49 2.29
C GLY A 397 4.17 23.77 3.64
N SER A 398 3.30 22.79 3.91
CA SER A 398 3.35 21.98 5.13
C SER A 398 4.34 20.81 5.07
N LEU A 399 4.61 20.29 3.87
CA LEU A 399 5.53 19.19 3.59
C LEU A 399 6.42 19.54 2.38
N PRO A 400 7.57 20.20 2.59
CA PRO A 400 8.36 20.81 1.50
C PRO A 400 9.02 19.85 0.50
N TRP A 401 8.90 18.53 0.69
CA TRP A 401 9.36 17.49 -0.23
C TRP A 401 8.21 16.62 -0.74
N LEU A 402 6.99 17.17 -0.74
CA LEU A 402 5.83 16.50 -1.33
C LEU A 402 6.01 16.37 -2.84
N GLU A 403 6.34 15.16 -3.30
CA GLU A 403 6.55 14.88 -4.74
C GLU A 403 5.23 14.92 -5.53
N GLN A 404 4.15 14.39 -4.94
CA GLN A 404 2.85 14.25 -5.61
C GLN A 404 1.72 14.37 -4.59
N TRP A 405 0.61 15.00 -5.00
CA TRP A 405 -0.61 15.09 -4.19
C TRP A 405 -1.86 14.80 -5.04
N PRO A 406 -2.83 14.04 -4.53
CA PRO A 406 -4.11 13.90 -5.18
C PRO A 406 -4.90 15.21 -5.12
N LEU A 407 -5.42 15.65 -6.26
CA LEU A 407 -6.34 16.77 -6.38
C LEU A 407 -7.68 16.25 -6.89
N LEU A 408 -8.76 16.72 -6.24
CA LEU A 408 -10.13 16.49 -6.65
C LEU A 408 -10.68 17.79 -7.23
N VAL A 409 -11.03 17.78 -8.52
CA VAL A 409 -11.49 18.98 -9.22
C VAL A 409 -12.75 18.70 -10.04
N SER A 410 -13.71 19.60 -9.99
CA SER A 410 -14.95 19.57 -10.77
C SER A 410 -15.05 20.77 -11.70
N GLY A 411 -15.85 20.64 -12.77
CA GLY A 411 -16.08 21.72 -13.73
C GLY A 411 -14.90 21.92 -14.68
N VAL A 412 -14.18 20.83 -14.97
CA VAL A 412 -13.03 20.81 -15.89
C VAL A 412 -13.37 20.04 -17.16
N GLU A 413 -12.53 20.22 -18.17
CA GLU A 413 -12.59 19.50 -19.44
C GLU A 413 -11.19 19.26 -19.99
N PHE A 414 -11.04 18.19 -20.80
CA PHE A 414 -9.81 17.96 -21.52
C PHE A 414 -9.77 18.81 -22.79
N ARG A 415 -8.61 19.44 -23.02
CA ARG A 415 -8.33 20.25 -24.21
C ARG A 415 -7.01 19.84 -24.83
N THR A 416 -6.90 20.08 -26.13
CA THR A 416 -5.64 19.99 -26.84
C THR A 416 -5.20 21.39 -27.29
N ALA A 417 -3.91 21.70 -27.10
CA ALA A 417 -3.30 22.91 -27.63
C ALA A 417 -2.23 22.53 -28.67
N GLY A 418 -2.55 22.75 -29.95
CA GLY A 418 -1.66 22.44 -31.06
C GLY A 418 -1.39 20.93 -31.22
N LYS A 419 -0.19 20.59 -31.69
CA LYS A 419 0.19 19.21 -32.06
C LYS A 419 0.71 18.33 -30.91
N GLY A 420 0.74 18.80 -29.67
CA GLY A 420 1.45 18.03 -28.62
C GLY A 420 1.07 18.27 -27.16
N LEU A 421 0.26 19.27 -26.82
CA LEU A 421 -0.15 19.51 -25.43
C LEU A 421 -1.57 19.02 -25.20
N PHE A 422 -1.71 17.98 -24.38
CA PHE A 422 -2.99 17.54 -23.82
C PHE A 422 -3.09 18.08 -22.40
N ALA A 423 -4.16 18.82 -22.10
CA ALA A 423 -4.30 19.55 -20.84
C ALA A 423 -5.69 19.34 -20.24
N LEU A 424 -5.75 19.42 -18.92
CA LEU A 424 -6.98 19.61 -18.19
C LEU A 424 -7.18 21.11 -18.00
N ALA A 425 -8.32 21.64 -18.38
CA ALA A 425 -8.64 23.06 -18.29
C ALA A 425 -9.97 23.29 -17.59
N ASP A 426 -10.13 24.46 -16.97
CA ASP A 426 -11.40 24.89 -16.38
C ASP A 426 -12.05 26.05 -17.15
N ALA A 427 -13.24 26.46 -16.68
CA ALA A 427 -14.01 27.55 -17.26
C ALA A 427 -13.33 28.94 -17.16
N THR A 428 -12.34 29.12 -16.27
CA THR A 428 -11.58 30.37 -16.12
C THR A 428 -10.46 30.49 -17.16
N GLY A 429 -10.13 29.39 -17.84
CA GLY A 429 -9.00 29.30 -18.77
C GLY A 429 -7.70 28.86 -18.10
N ALA A 430 -7.71 28.55 -16.80
CA ALA A 430 -6.59 27.87 -16.17
C ALA A 430 -6.45 26.47 -16.79
N ALA A 431 -5.21 26.03 -17.01
CA ALA A 431 -4.93 24.73 -17.59
C ALA A 431 -3.63 24.14 -17.02
N ILE A 432 -3.64 22.83 -16.80
CA ILE A 432 -2.48 22.05 -16.40
C ILE A 432 -2.22 20.93 -17.42
N PRO A 433 -0.96 20.63 -17.76
CA PRO A 433 -0.65 19.56 -18.70
C PRO A 433 -0.93 18.20 -18.07
N VAL A 434 -1.39 17.26 -18.89
CA VAL A 434 -1.60 15.86 -18.50
C VAL A 434 -0.38 15.04 -18.91
N ASP A 435 -0.07 13.98 -18.16
CA ASP A 435 0.99 13.03 -18.49
C ASP A 435 0.82 12.51 -19.93
N GLY A 436 1.87 12.66 -20.74
CA GLY A 436 1.92 12.22 -22.13
C GLY A 436 1.59 10.74 -22.32
N ALA A 437 1.88 9.90 -21.31
CA ALA A 437 1.56 8.47 -21.33
C ALA A 437 0.05 8.19 -21.33
N GLN A 438 -0.78 9.11 -20.85
CA GLN A 438 -2.23 8.95 -20.71
C GLN A 438 -3.04 9.55 -21.87
N VAL A 439 -2.40 10.26 -22.80
CA VAL A 439 -3.09 10.99 -23.89
C VAL A 439 -4.02 10.08 -24.68
N ASN A 440 -3.56 8.87 -25.07
CA ASN A 440 -4.38 7.94 -25.83
C ASN A 440 -5.59 7.44 -25.05
N ALA A 441 -5.44 7.19 -23.74
CA ALA A 441 -6.51 6.71 -22.87
C ALA A 441 -7.56 7.79 -22.60
N LEU A 442 -7.16 9.05 -22.56
CA LEU A 442 -8.03 10.19 -22.23
C LEU A 442 -8.60 10.92 -23.46
N THR A 443 -8.07 10.68 -24.66
CA THR A 443 -8.57 11.27 -25.91
C THR A 443 -10.08 11.09 -26.12
N PRO A 444 -10.71 9.94 -25.78
CA PRO A 444 -12.16 9.78 -25.90
C PRO A 444 -13.00 10.75 -25.05
N MET A 445 -12.40 11.42 -24.06
CA MET A 445 -13.07 12.40 -23.20
C MET A 445 -13.08 13.82 -23.76
N LEU A 446 -12.37 14.07 -24.88
CA LEU A 446 -12.38 15.37 -25.53
C LEU A 446 -13.81 15.76 -25.96
N GLY A 447 -14.19 17.00 -25.68
CA GLY A 447 -15.53 17.52 -25.97
C GLY A 447 -16.58 17.23 -24.89
N LEU A 448 -16.23 16.51 -23.83
CA LEU A 448 -17.05 16.40 -22.63
C LEU A 448 -16.72 17.53 -21.66
N GLY A 449 -17.74 18.29 -21.25
CA GLY A 449 -17.64 19.35 -20.25
C GLY A 449 -18.17 18.93 -18.88
N GLY A 450 -17.81 19.71 -17.85
CA GLY A 450 -18.34 19.50 -16.50
C GLY A 450 -17.81 18.23 -15.82
N LEU A 451 -16.61 17.79 -16.18
CA LEU A 451 -16.00 16.59 -15.62
C LEU A 451 -15.63 16.82 -14.15
N ALA A 452 -15.71 15.75 -13.36
CA ALA A 452 -15.10 15.66 -12.05
C ALA A 452 -13.93 14.67 -12.11
N VAL A 453 -12.74 15.09 -11.66
CA VAL A 453 -11.49 14.41 -11.92
C VAL A 453 -10.72 14.24 -10.61
N LEU A 454 -10.30 13.02 -10.33
CA LEU A 454 -9.22 12.72 -9.40
C LEU A 454 -7.91 12.60 -10.19
N LEU A 455 -6.91 13.39 -9.84
CA LEU A 455 -5.59 13.36 -10.47
C LEU A 455 -4.47 13.42 -9.43
N LEU A 456 -3.30 12.92 -9.77
CA LEU A 456 -2.05 13.18 -9.05
C LEU A 456 -1.32 14.34 -9.72
N TRP A 457 -1.09 15.40 -8.96
CA TRP A 457 -0.32 16.54 -9.40
C TRP A 457 1.09 16.49 -8.82
N ASN A 458 2.10 16.60 -9.69
CA ASN A 458 3.52 16.55 -9.29
C ASN A 458 4.23 17.91 -9.37
N GLY A 459 3.47 19.01 -9.52
CA GLY A 459 4.03 20.35 -9.77
C GLY A 459 4.24 20.69 -11.24
N ARG A 460 4.24 19.70 -12.14
CA ARG A 460 4.50 19.88 -13.58
C ARG A 460 3.40 19.32 -14.46
N GLN A 461 2.95 18.10 -14.21
CA GLN A 461 1.98 17.34 -15.00
C GLN A 461 1.00 16.60 -14.09
N ALA A 462 -0.22 16.43 -14.60
CA ALA A 462 -1.29 15.68 -13.97
C ALA A 462 -1.31 14.25 -14.49
N ARG A 463 -1.25 13.28 -13.59
CA ARG A 463 -1.65 11.89 -13.87
C ARG A 463 -3.09 11.70 -13.44
N VAL A 464 -4.00 11.52 -14.39
CA VAL A 464 -5.42 11.35 -14.13
C VAL A 464 -5.68 9.94 -13.61
N LEU A 465 -6.24 9.83 -12.41
CA LEU A 465 -6.55 8.55 -11.77
C LEU A 465 -7.97 8.09 -12.06
N ALA A 466 -8.92 9.01 -12.09
CA ALA A 466 -10.31 8.71 -12.41
C ALA A 466 -11.07 9.96 -12.84
N VAL A 467 -12.10 9.75 -13.67
CA VAL A 467 -12.95 10.79 -14.23
C VAL A 467 -14.40 10.36 -14.11
N GLU A 468 -15.21 11.18 -13.46
CA GLU A 468 -16.66 11.11 -13.53
C GLU A 468 -17.15 12.06 -14.62
N SER A 469 -17.88 11.49 -15.59
CA SER A 469 -18.41 12.21 -16.74
C SER A 469 -19.93 11.99 -16.88
N PRO A 470 -20.63 12.83 -17.69
CA PRO A 470 -22.06 12.64 -17.94
C PRO A 470 -22.45 11.28 -18.57
N ILE A 471 -21.47 10.56 -19.14
CA ILE A 471 -21.69 9.27 -19.81
C ILE A 471 -21.14 8.07 -19.01
N GLY A 472 -20.62 8.30 -17.81
CA GLY A 472 -20.11 7.27 -16.91
C GLY A 472 -18.72 7.57 -16.34
N SER A 473 -18.25 6.67 -15.49
CA SER A 473 -16.95 6.76 -14.81
C SER A 473 -15.85 6.10 -15.64
N TRP A 474 -14.67 6.71 -15.66
CA TRP A 474 -13.43 6.12 -16.12
C TRP A 474 -12.45 6.03 -14.96
N HIS A 475 -11.73 4.92 -14.88
CA HIS A 475 -10.76 4.65 -13.83
C HIS A 475 -9.46 4.17 -14.46
N GLU A 476 -8.33 4.65 -13.94
CA GLU A 476 -7.02 4.18 -14.35
C GLU A 476 -6.80 2.76 -13.82
N ASP A 477 -6.49 1.85 -14.75
CA ASP A 477 -6.03 0.48 -14.51
C ASP A 477 -4.67 0.32 -15.19
N ALA A 478 -3.59 0.51 -14.42
CA ALA A 478 -2.22 0.63 -14.92
C ALA A 478 -1.23 -0.33 -14.22
#